data_AF-A0A7Y3KUU2-F1
#
_entry.id   AF-A0A7Y3KUU2-F1
#
_cell.length_a   1.000
_cell.length_b   1.000
_cell.length_c   1.000
_cell.angle_alpha   90.00
_cell.angle_beta   90.00
_cell.angle_gamma   90.00
#
_symmetry.space_group_name_H-M   'P 1'
#
loop_
_entity.id
_entity.type
_entity.pdbx_description
1 polymer ?
#
loop_
_entity_poly.entity_id
_entity_poly.type
_entity_poly.pdbx_seq_one_letter_code
_entity_poly.pdbx_strand_id
1 'polypeptide(L)'
;MARTRARRRRQSVYLLVALTITLLVLLFANDINRAAHAAIGPRRSENRSFGQMVDGLVTSENNFDARLYYLLAHASTLSRPVFTARLIQLDQALSGWNTDAKMLRSPVLAHHVNDVVTNLTEQRVDDYQNLLSAIARRLTLPWTPAPVRSQAVADPGQSLVVTVQQWDVARWSLAREPGRVVLPGLTMASAKYYVARGLATLVSSPNLSLRRGVGIAAVSVNPSPLPAGAGVLLLPPVTTVQIGISVENTAFVEQPVTLHISFVPTSGVTQSQTMSALLGPLGAYAFVPNLFHTLASERARLTITISGAPAGGGLPRTRTYQVKMSPSGNG
;
A
#
# COMPACT_ATOMS: atom_id res chain seq x y z
N MET A 1 26.10 98.71 -6.43
CA MET A 1 26.40 97.55 -5.54
C MET A 1 25.23 96.59 -5.27
N ALA A 2 23.99 96.84 -5.72
CA ALA A 2 22.83 95.95 -5.46
C ALA A 2 22.75 94.70 -6.38
N ARG A 3 23.22 94.77 -7.63
CA ARG A 3 23.15 93.67 -8.61
C ARG A 3 24.04 92.46 -8.27
N THR A 4 25.17 92.67 -7.59
CA THR A 4 26.08 91.58 -7.15
C THR A 4 25.54 90.80 -5.95
N ARG A 5 24.76 91.43 -5.06
CA ARG A 5 24.09 90.76 -3.93
C ARG A 5 22.93 89.87 -4.40
N ALA A 6 22.16 90.32 -5.41
CA ALA A 6 21.07 89.54 -5.99
C ALA A 6 21.57 88.28 -6.73
N ARG A 7 22.70 88.38 -7.46
CA ARG A 7 23.31 87.25 -8.17
C ARG A 7 23.88 86.21 -7.19
N ARG A 8 24.53 86.65 -6.10
CA ARG A 8 24.98 85.76 -5.01
C ARG A 8 23.81 85.06 -4.31
N ARG A 9 22.71 85.78 -4.00
CA ARG A 9 21.50 85.16 -3.41
C ARG A 9 20.91 84.08 -4.31
N ARG A 10 20.79 84.32 -5.63
CA ARG A 10 20.31 83.30 -6.58
C ARG A 10 21.24 82.08 -6.62
N GLN A 11 22.56 82.30 -6.68
CA GLN A 11 23.53 81.20 -6.63
C GLN A 11 23.47 80.41 -5.33
N SER A 12 23.32 81.07 -4.18
CA SER A 12 23.13 80.41 -2.89
C SER A 12 21.83 79.59 -2.84
N VAL A 13 20.74 80.09 -3.43
CA VAL A 13 19.47 79.33 -3.53
C VAL A 13 19.63 78.11 -4.43
N TYR A 14 20.29 78.23 -5.59
CA TYR A 14 20.55 77.08 -6.47
C TYR A 14 21.47 76.05 -5.82
N LEU A 15 22.49 76.47 -5.07
CA LEU A 15 23.35 75.56 -4.31
C LEU A 15 22.58 74.84 -3.19
N LEU A 16 21.69 75.55 -2.49
CA LEU A 16 20.87 74.97 -1.43
C LEU A 16 19.86 73.96 -1.99
N VAL A 17 19.21 74.30 -3.13
CA VAL A 17 18.32 73.40 -3.87
C VAL A 17 19.08 72.18 -4.40
N ALA A 18 20.27 72.37 -4.97
CA ALA A 18 21.10 71.27 -5.42
C ALA A 18 21.45 70.34 -4.25
N LEU A 19 21.94 70.88 -3.13
CA LEU A 19 22.28 70.13 -1.92
C LEU A 19 21.09 69.36 -1.32
N THR A 20 19.89 69.97 -1.30
CA THR A 20 18.68 69.29 -0.82
C THR A 20 18.26 68.16 -1.74
N ILE A 21 18.36 68.34 -3.06
CA ILE A 21 18.09 67.26 -4.03
C ILE A 21 19.10 66.12 -3.86
N THR A 22 20.41 66.39 -3.75
CA THR A 22 21.41 65.34 -3.53
C THR A 22 21.19 64.61 -2.21
N LEU A 23 20.85 65.33 -1.13
CA LEU A 23 20.53 64.73 0.16
C LEU A 23 19.33 63.77 0.06
N LEU A 24 18.25 64.19 -0.63
CA LEU A 24 17.07 63.35 -0.83
C LEU A 24 17.38 62.09 -1.65
N VAL A 25 18.18 62.22 -2.72
CA VAL A 25 18.61 61.07 -3.53
C VAL A 25 19.47 60.11 -2.70
N LEU A 26 20.39 60.62 -1.87
CA LEU A 26 21.23 59.79 -1.01
C LEU A 26 20.43 59.09 0.09
N LEU A 27 19.44 59.77 0.68
CA LEU A 27 18.55 59.17 1.68
C LEU A 27 17.70 58.06 1.05
N PHE A 28 17.14 58.31 -0.13
CA PHE A 28 16.38 57.30 -0.87
C PHE A 28 17.24 56.10 -1.27
N ALA A 29 18.47 56.34 -1.75
CA ALA A 29 19.42 55.28 -2.07
C ALA A 29 19.82 54.47 -0.83
N ASN A 30 20.04 55.14 0.31
CA ASN A 30 20.35 54.47 1.57
C ASN A 30 19.17 53.61 2.07
N ASP A 31 17.94 54.10 1.95
CA ASP A 31 16.75 53.37 2.37
C ASP A 31 16.49 52.14 1.47
N ILE A 32 16.65 52.29 0.14
CA ILE A 32 16.60 51.15 -0.79
C ILE A 32 17.69 50.13 -0.46
N ASN A 33 18.93 50.57 -0.21
CA ASN A 33 20.04 49.66 0.04
C ASN A 33 19.85 48.93 1.39
N ARG A 34 19.37 49.64 2.41
CA ARG A 34 19.04 49.06 3.72
C ARG A 34 17.85 48.10 3.64
N ALA A 35 16.79 48.43 2.90
CA ALA A 35 15.66 47.54 2.66
C ALA A 35 16.08 46.29 1.86
N ALA A 36 16.94 46.46 0.85
CA ALA A 36 17.49 45.36 0.07
C ALA A 36 18.36 44.44 0.93
N HIS A 37 19.22 44.98 1.79
CA HIS A 37 20.05 44.19 2.70
C HIS A 37 19.22 43.51 3.79
N ALA A 38 18.20 44.20 4.32
CA ALA A 38 17.24 43.63 5.26
C ALA A 38 16.41 42.49 4.62
N ALA A 39 16.17 42.50 3.31
CA ALA A 39 15.47 41.43 2.60
C ALA A 39 16.35 40.19 2.33
N ILE A 40 17.68 40.33 2.28
CA ILE A 40 18.60 39.20 2.02
C ILE A 40 18.63 38.22 3.20
N GLY A 41 18.58 38.71 4.44
CA GLY A 41 18.60 37.89 5.66
C GLY A 41 17.42 36.92 5.76
N PRO A 42 16.17 37.41 5.76
CA PRO A 42 14.95 36.61 5.75
C PRO A 42 14.90 35.64 4.56
N ARG A 43 15.17 36.10 3.33
CA ARG A 43 15.19 35.23 2.14
C ARG A 43 16.22 34.10 2.23
N ARG A 44 17.41 34.39 2.77
CA ARG A 44 18.44 33.37 3.03
C ARG A 44 17.95 32.33 4.03
N SER A 45 17.26 32.76 5.09
CA SER A 45 16.70 31.87 6.11
C SER A 45 15.59 31.00 5.52
N GLU A 46 14.63 31.61 4.81
CA GLU A 46 13.52 30.93 4.13
C GLU A 46 14.03 29.88 3.13
N ASN A 47 14.95 30.25 2.25
CA ASN A 47 15.53 29.33 1.26
C ASN A 47 16.24 28.14 1.92
N ARG A 48 16.95 28.37 3.04
CA ARG A 48 17.64 27.30 3.78
C ARG A 48 16.67 26.37 4.49
N SER A 49 15.66 26.92 5.15
CA SER A 49 14.61 26.13 5.80
C SER A 49 13.84 25.29 4.78
N PHE A 50 13.47 25.89 3.64
CA PHE A 50 12.87 25.17 2.52
C PHE A 50 13.78 24.06 2.00
N GLY A 51 15.07 24.35 1.80
CA GLY A 51 16.07 23.36 1.40
C GLY A 51 16.11 22.14 2.33
N GLN A 52 16.07 22.36 3.64
CA GLN A 52 16.03 21.28 4.63
C GLN A 52 14.73 20.46 4.56
N MET A 53 13.58 21.11 4.37
CA MET A 53 12.30 20.40 4.25
C MET A 53 12.22 19.58 2.95
N VAL A 54 12.68 20.15 1.83
CA VAL A 54 12.79 19.41 0.56
C VAL A 54 13.78 18.25 0.67
N ASP A 55 14.90 18.42 1.37
CA ASP A 55 15.86 17.35 1.58
C ASP A 55 15.28 16.16 2.34
N GLY A 56 14.50 16.43 3.40
CA GLY A 56 13.75 15.40 4.12
C GLY A 56 12.76 14.66 3.22
N LEU A 57 11.97 15.40 2.42
CA LEU A 57 10.98 14.81 1.51
C LEU A 57 11.65 13.98 0.42
N VAL A 58 12.62 14.54 -0.31
CA VAL A 58 13.35 13.85 -1.38
C VAL A 58 14.10 12.62 -0.85
N THR A 59 14.67 12.68 0.35
CA THR A 59 15.29 11.52 0.99
C THR A 59 14.27 10.42 1.28
N SER A 60 13.08 10.78 1.77
CA SER A 60 11.98 9.84 1.98
C SER A 60 11.54 9.17 0.68
N GLU A 61 11.36 9.98 -0.38
CA GLU A 61 11.01 9.49 -1.72
C GLU A 61 12.07 8.56 -2.30
N ASN A 62 13.35 8.91 -2.17
CA ASN A 62 14.46 8.10 -2.67
C ASN A 62 14.61 6.77 -1.91
N ASN A 63 14.40 6.79 -0.60
CA ASN A 63 14.41 5.57 0.21
C ASN A 63 13.26 4.64 -0.19
N PHE A 64 12.08 5.18 -0.48
CA PHE A 64 10.96 4.42 -1.00
C PHE A 64 11.27 3.83 -2.38
N ASP A 65 11.77 4.63 -3.33
CA ASP A 65 12.13 4.17 -4.68
C ASP A 65 13.14 3.01 -4.62
N ALA A 66 14.17 3.14 -3.78
CA ALA A 66 15.16 2.09 -3.56
C ALA A 66 14.55 0.81 -2.96
N ARG A 67 13.64 0.93 -1.98
CA ARG A 67 12.96 -0.22 -1.37
C ARG A 67 12.01 -0.91 -2.35
N LEU A 68 11.27 -0.13 -3.14
CA LEU A 68 10.39 -0.66 -4.19
C LEU A 68 11.23 -1.37 -5.25
N TYR A 69 12.28 -0.73 -5.77
CA TYR A 69 13.21 -1.37 -6.70
C TYR A 69 13.75 -2.70 -6.15
N TYR A 70 14.25 -2.71 -4.91
CA TYR A 70 14.77 -3.92 -4.28
C TYR A 70 13.72 -5.02 -4.20
N LEU A 71 12.49 -4.69 -3.77
CA LEU A 71 11.37 -5.62 -3.71
C LEU A 71 11.05 -6.22 -5.09
N LEU A 72 11.00 -5.40 -6.14
CA LEU A 72 10.69 -5.85 -7.50
C LEU A 72 11.82 -6.70 -8.11
N ALA A 73 13.07 -6.33 -7.85
CA ALA A 73 14.25 -7.03 -8.35
C ALA A 73 14.43 -8.41 -7.69
N HIS A 74 14.03 -8.56 -6.43
CA HIS A 74 14.16 -9.81 -5.65
C HIS A 74 12.82 -10.53 -5.45
N ALA A 75 11.77 -10.12 -6.15
CA ALA A 75 10.44 -10.68 -5.96
C ALA A 75 10.36 -12.20 -6.19
N SER A 76 11.21 -12.74 -7.07
CA SER A 76 11.26 -14.17 -7.37
C SER A 76 11.72 -15.06 -6.20
N THR A 77 12.43 -14.50 -5.22
CA THR A 77 12.91 -15.25 -4.05
C THR A 77 11.91 -15.22 -2.89
N LEU A 78 10.87 -14.39 -2.98
CA LEU A 78 9.88 -14.19 -1.93
C LEU A 78 8.66 -15.08 -2.14
N SER A 79 8.10 -15.58 -1.05
CA SER A 79 6.78 -16.18 -1.08
C SER A 79 5.71 -15.10 -1.33
N ARG A 80 4.63 -15.48 -2.01
CA ARG A 80 3.50 -14.59 -2.30
C ARG A 80 2.95 -13.82 -1.08
N PRO A 81 2.78 -14.42 0.12
CA PRO A 81 2.37 -13.67 1.31
C PRO A 81 3.40 -12.63 1.76
N VAL A 82 4.69 -12.97 1.75
CA VAL A 82 5.77 -12.06 2.14
C VAL A 82 5.87 -10.90 1.15
N PHE A 83 5.81 -11.18 -0.14
CA PHE A 83 5.80 -10.14 -1.18
C PHE A 83 4.62 -9.18 -1.01
N THR A 84 3.41 -9.71 -0.77
CA THR A 84 2.21 -8.90 -0.55
C THR A 84 2.34 -8.01 0.68
N ALA A 85 2.83 -8.56 1.80
CA ALA A 85 3.05 -7.79 3.03
C ALA A 85 4.04 -6.65 2.81
N ARG A 86 5.12 -6.87 2.04
CA ARG A 86 6.09 -5.81 1.69
C ARG A 86 5.49 -4.75 0.78
N LEU A 87 4.64 -5.12 -0.18
CA LEU A 87 3.91 -4.14 -1.00
C LEU A 87 2.98 -3.27 -0.15
N ILE A 88 2.25 -3.86 0.80
CA ILE A 88 1.35 -3.10 1.70
C ILE A 88 2.15 -2.14 2.58
N GLN A 89 3.31 -2.57 3.10
CA GLN A 89 4.20 -1.69 3.87
C GLN A 89 4.69 -0.48 3.06
N LEU A 90 4.96 -0.67 1.77
CA LEU A 90 5.31 0.43 0.87
C LEU A 90 4.11 1.35 0.66
N ASP A 91 2.93 0.82 0.33
CA ASP A 91 1.72 1.64 0.14
C ASP A 91 1.40 2.52 1.36
N GLN A 92 1.51 1.96 2.56
CA GLN A 92 1.31 2.70 3.81
C GLN A 92 2.31 3.86 3.99
N ALA A 93 3.55 3.71 3.49
CA ALA A 93 4.58 4.74 3.58
C ALA A 93 4.27 5.99 2.72
N LEU A 94 3.36 5.89 1.74
CA LEU A 94 2.97 7.02 0.87
C LEU A 94 2.00 8.00 1.56
N SER A 95 1.36 7.59 2.66
CA SER A 95 0.22 8.31 3.26
C SER A 95 0.54 9.71 3.82
N GLY A 96 1.82 10.01 4.10
CA GLY A 96 2.26 11.31 4.64
C GLY A 96 2.69 12.34 3.59
N TRP A 97 3.15 11.91 2.41
CA TRP A 97 3.91 12.77 1.51
C TRP A 97 3.11 13.92 0.92
N ASN A 98 1.83 13.69 0.60
CA ASN A 98 0.96 14.76 0.09
C ASN A 98 0.75 15.87 1.15
N THR A 99 0.77 15.52 2.43
CA THR A 99 0.67 16.51 3.51
C THR A 99 1.97 17.28 3.64
N ASP A 100 3.10 16.58 3.67
CA ASP A 100 4.45 17.17 3.75
C ASP A 100 4.72 18.09 2.56
N ALA A 101 4.36 17.65 1.34
CA ALA A 101 4.49 18.41 0.12
C ALA A 101 3.64 19.68 0.12
N LYS A 102 2.44 19.66 0.72
CA LYS A 102 1.59 20.86 0.85
C LYS A 102 2.18 21.89 1.82
N MET A 103 2.88 21.45 2.86
CA MET A 103 3.58 22.37 3.77
C MET A 103 4.69 23.15 3.05
N LEU A 104 5.26 22.60 1.98
CA LEU A 104 6.30 23.26 1.18
C LEU A 104 5.79 24.44 0.35
N ARG A 105 4.48 24.58 0.11
CA ARG A 105 3.92 25.66 -0.73
C ARG A 105 4.10 27.06 -0.13
N SER A 106 4.34 27.16 1.18
CA SER A 106 4.50 28.43 1.88
C SER A 106 5.85 28.47 2.59
N PRO A 107 6.64 29.57 2.46
CA PRO A 107 6.40 30.77 1.66
C PRO A 107 6.62 30.58 0.15
N VAL A 108 6.16 31.54 -0.66
CA VAL A 108 6.41 31.56 -2.11
C VAL A 108 7.87 31.93 -2.36
N LEU A 109 8.61 31.01 -2.99
CA LEU A 109 10.03 31.19 -3.28
C LEU A 109 10.27 31.62 -4.73
N ALA A 110 11.52 32.02 -5.00
CA ALA A 110 11.96 32.32 -6.35
C ALA A 110 11.65 31.17 -7.31
N HIS A 111 11.23 31.52 -8.53
CA HIS A 111 10.92 30.57 -9.59
C HIS A 111 9.83 29.55 -9.27
N HIS A 112 9.02 29.77 -8.22
CA HIS A 112 7.93 28.88 -7.81
C HIS A 112 8.40 27.43 -7.57
N VAL A 113 9.65 27.24 -7.12
CA VAL A 113 10.23 25.91 -6.90
C VAL A 113 9.45 25.09 -5.87
N ASN A 114 8.82 25.77 -4.91
CA ASN A 114 7.87 25.20 -3.96
C ASN A 114 6.66 24.56 -4.67
N ASP A 115 6.04 25.25 -5.61
CA ASP A 115 4.89 24.71 -6.36
C ASP A 115 5.31 23.55 -7.25
N VAL A 116 6.50 23.66 -7.88
CA VAL A 116 7.06 22.59 -8.71
C VAL A 116 7.29 21.32 -7.89
N VAL A 117 8.00 21.40 -6.76
CA VAL A 117 8.26 20.20 -5.94
C VAL A 117 6.96 19.60 -5.41
N THR A 118 6.01 20.42 -4.97
CA THR A 118 4.73 19.91 -4.47
C THR A 118 3.95 19.18 -5.55
N ASN A 119 3.81 19.77 -6.74
CA ASN A 119 3.06 19.15 -7.85
C ASN A 119 3.73 17.85 -8.32
N LEU A 120 5.06 17.82 -8.39
CA LEU A 120 5.80 16.62 -8.75
C LEU A 120 5.64 15.52 -7.69
N THR A 121 5.69 15.85 -6.39
CA THR A 121 5.46 14.86 -5.32
C THR A 121 4.03 14.32 -5.37
N GLU A 122 3.01 15.17 -5.55
CA GLU A 122 1.62 14.73 -5.69
C GLU A 122 1.46 13.75 -6.88
N GLN A 123 2.04 14.07 -8.04
CA GLN A 123 2.04 13.18 -9.20
C GLN A 123 2.78 11.86 -8.94
N ARG A 124 3.94 11.91 -8.28
CA ARG A 124 4.73 10.70 -7.96
C ARG A 124 4.00 9.79 -6.98
N VAL A 125 3.29 10.34 -5.99
CA VAL A 125 2.44 9.55 -5.08
C VAL A 125 1.36 8.80 -5.87
N ASP A 126 0.66 9.49 -6.77
CA ASP A 126 -0.36 8.87 -7.62
C ASP A 126 0.25 7.79 -8.54
N ASP A 127 1.40 8.04 -9.15
CA ASP A 127 2.10 7.07 -10.00
C ASP A 127 2.55 5.83 -9.23
N TYR A 128 3.12 5.99 -8.03
CA TYR A 128 3.49 4.86 -7.18
C TYR A 128 2.28 4.04 -6.75
N GLN A 129 1.17 4.68 -6.34
CA GLN A 129 -0.07 3.98 -6.00
C GLN A 129 -0.64 3.20 -7.19
N ASN A 130 -0.59 3.79 -8.39
CA ASN A 130 -1.00 3.13 -9.63
C ASN A 130 -0.10 1.93 -9.95
N LEU A 131 1.22 2.07 -9.78
CA LEU A 131 2.18 0.99 -9.99
C LEU A 131 1.94 -0.17 -9.01
N LEU A 132 1.82 0.11 -7.71
CA LEU A 132 1.55 -0.89 -6.67
C LEU A 132 0.21 -1.60 -6.93
N SER A 133 -0.83 -0.86 -7.28
CA SER A 133 -2.15 -1.41 -7.62
C SER A 133 -2.11 -2.26 -8.89
N ALA A 134 -1.35 -1.85 -9.91
CA ALA A 134 -1.17 -2.62 -11.13
C ALA A 134 -0.46 -3.96 -10.86
N ILE A 135 0.59 -3.96 -10.02
CA ILE A 135 1.25 -5.19 -9.57
C ILE A 135 0.25 -6.09 -8.86
N ALA A 136 -0.45 -5.55 -7.86
CA ALA A 136 -1.37 -6.33 -7.02
C ALA A 136 -2.50 -6.96 -7.84
N ARG A 137 -3.10 -6.19 -8.76
CA ARG A 137 -4.13 -6.69 -9.69
C ARG A 137 -3.58 -7.76 -10.61
N ARG A 138 -2.41 -7.54 -11.22
CA ARG A 138 -1.81 -8.48 -12.18
C ARG A 138 -1.43 -9.80 -11.53
N LEU A 139 -1.02 -9.75 -10.27
CA LEU A 139 -0.74 -10.93 -9.46
C LEU A 139 -1.97 -11.47 -8.75
N THR A 140 -3.15 -10.84 -8.84
CA THR A 140 -4.39 -11.20 -8.09
C THR A 140 -4.18 -11.29 -6.57
N LEU A 141 -3.41 -10.36 -6.00
CA LEU A 141 -3.15 -10.31 -4.56
C LEU A 141 -4.40 -9.80 -3.81
N PRO A 142 -4.63 -10.25 -2.55
CA PRO A 142 -5.61 -9.61 -1.68
C PRO A 142 -5.13 -8.18 -1.38
N TRP A 143 -5.72 -7.20 -2.07
CA TRP A 143 -5.27 -5.82 -2.09
C TRP A 143 -6.47 -4.88 -2.01
N THR A 144 -6.43 -3.98 -1.03
CA THR A 144 -7.39 -2.88 -0.93
C THR A 144 -6.69 -1.62 -1.42
N PRO A 145 -6.94 -1.17 -2.66
CA PRO A 145 -6.23 -0.01 -3.19
C PRO A 145 -6.56 1.22 -2.35
N ALA A 146 -5.53 2.02 -2.04
CA ALA A 146 -5.73 3.36 -1.55
C ALA A 146 -6.54 4.17 -2.59
N PRO A 147 -7.41 5.11 -2.15
CA PRO A 147 -8.14 5.96 -3.07
C PRO A 147 -7.15 6.84 -3.85
N VAL A 148 -7.00 6.56 -5.15
CA VAL A 148 -6.20 7.37 -6.08
C VAL A 148 -6.93 8.69 -6.32
N ARG A 149 -6.23 9.84 -6.22
CA ARG A 149 -6.85 11.17 -6.25
C ARG A 149 -6.94 11.79 -7.66
N SER A 150 -6.36 11.16 -8.69
CA SER A 150 -6.38 11.67 -10.06
C SER A 150 -6.50 10.55 -11.11
N GLN A 151 -6.77 10.94 -12.37
CA GLN A 151 -6.99 10.05 -13.52
C GLN A 151 -5.87 9.01 -13.64
N ALA A 152 -6.26 7.76 -13.92
CA ALA A 152 -5.31 6.69 -14.19
C ALA A 152 -4.33 7.10 -15.31
N VAL A 153 -3.06 7.27 -14.96
CA VAL A 153 -1.99 7.53 -15.93
C VAL A 153 -1.74 6.23 -16.69
N ALA A 154 -1.72 6.30 -18.03
CA ALA A 154 -1.58 5.12 -18.89
C ALA A 154 -0.24 4.38 -18.71
N ASP A 155 0.81 5.08 -18.26
CA ASP A 155 2.12 4.50 -17.93
C ASP A 155 2.75 5.22 -16.72
N PRO A 156 2.52 4.72 -15.49
CA PRO A 156 3.07 5.34 -14.28
C PRO A 156 4.60 5.26 -14.21
N GLY A 157 5.22 4.25 -14.82
CA GLY A 157 6.68 4.11 -14.84
C GLY A 157 7.33 5.24 -15.65
N GLN A 158 6.78 5.51 -16.83
CA GLN A 158 7.28 6.59 -17.67
C GLN A 158 7.02 7.98 -17.06
N SER A 159 5.85 8.17 -16.43
CA SER A 159 5.55 9.40 -15.69
C SER A 159 6.55 9.67 -14.56
N LEU A 160 6.91 8.65 -13.77
CA LEU A 160 7.96 8.77 -12.74
C LEU A 160 9.32 9.18 -13.34
N VAL A 161 9.69 8.69 -14.52
CA VAL A 161 10.94 9.12 -15.19
C VAL A 161 10.89 10.60 -15.59
N VAL A 162 9.75 11.06 -16.11
CA VAL A 162 9.54 12.46 -16.53
C VAL A 162 9.59 13.41 -15.33
N THR A 163 8.97 13.05 -14.20
CA THR A 163 9.00 13.90 -12.99
C THR A 163 10.42 14.12 -12.47
N VAL A 164 11.31 13.12 -12.55
CA VAL A 164 12.73 13.30 -12.18
C VAL A 164 13.44 14.27 -13.12
N GLN A 165 13.20 14.18 -14.43
CA GLN A 165 13.80 15.11 -15.39
C GLN A 165 13.35 16.56 -15.16
N GLN A 166 12.05 16.75 -14.89
CA GLN A 166 11.50 18.06 -14.55
C GLN A 166 12.11 18.61 -13.26
N TRP A 167 12.29 17.75 -12.25
CA TRP A 167 12.94 18.13 -11.01
C TRP A 167 14.42 18.47 -11.19
N ASP A 168 15.15 17.73 -12.02
CA ASP A 168 16.58 18.00 -12.26
C ASP A 168 16.85 19.37 -12.89
N VAL A 169 15.86 19.92 -13.61
CA VAL A 169 15.90 21.33 -14.08
C VAL A 169 15.60 22.29 -12.92
N ALA A 170 14.55 22.03 -12.14
CA ALA A 170 14.06 22.94 -11.11
C ALA A 170 14.94 23.02 -9.83
N ARG A 171 15.63 21.94 -9.47
CA ARG A 171 16.43 21.80 -8.24
C ARG A 171 17.59 22.80 -8.10
N TRP A 172 17.97 23.45 -9.20
CA TRP A 172 19.04 24.45 -9.25
C TRP A 172 18.53 25.90 -9.10
N SER A 173 17.22 26.11 -9.01
CA SER A 173 16.58 27.43 -8.94
C SER A 173 17.08 28.30 -7.79
N LEU A 174 17.42 27.70 -6.64
CA LEU A 174 17.90 28.43 -5.45
C LEU A 174 19.43 28.56 -5.38
N ALA A 175 20.18 28.00 -6.33
CA ALA A 175 21.65 27.98 -6.29
C ALA A 175 22.26 29.40 -6.42
N ARG A 176 21.53 30.31 -7.06
CA ARG A 176 21.93 31.72 -7.27
C ARG A 176 21.21 32.70 -6.33
N GLU A 177 20.26 32.22 -5.54
CA GLU A 177 19.48 33.01 -4.59
C GLU A 177 20.22 33.19 -3.24
N PRO A 178 19.81 34.15 -2.39
CA PRO A 178 20.32 34.26 -1.03
C PRO A 178 20.25 32.92 -0.28
N GLY A 179 21.38 32.49 0.29
CA GLY A 179 21.51 31.18 0.92
C GLY A 179 22.10 30.09 0.03
N ARG A 180 22.11 30.27 -1.31
CA ARG A 180 22.79 29.42 -2.31
C ARG A 180 22.53 27.93 -2.10
N VAL A 181 21.25 27.59 -1.91
CA VAL A 181 20.84 26.24 -1.58
C VAL A 181 20.85 25.39 -2.85
N VAL A 182 21.43 24.20 -2.76
CA VAL A 182 21.38 23.18 -3.81
C VAL A 182 20.41 22.12 -3.36
N LEU A 183 19.34 21.91 -4.13
CA LEU A 183 18.32 20.92 -3.80
C LEU A 183 18.74 19.52 -4.28
N PRO A 184 18.43 18.46 -3.51
CA PRO A 184 18.83 17.10 -3.84
C PRO A 184 18.09 16.56 -5.07
N GLY A 185 18.66 15.55 -5.72
CA GLY A 185 18.06 14.88 -6.87
C GLY A 185 17.11 13.76 -6.47
N LEU A 186 16.14 13.46 -7.34
CA LEU A 186 15.27 12.29 -7.21
C LEU A 186 15.90 11.07 -7.88
N THR A 187 15.54 9.90 -7.38
CA THR A 187 15.89 8.59 -7.95
C THR A 187 14.75 8.05 -8.81
N MET A 188 15.10 7.14 -9.72
CA MET A 188 14.19 6.53 -10.71
C MET A 188 14.46 5.04 -10.90
N ALA A 189 15.03 4.36 -9.91
CA ALA A 189 15.43 2.97 -10.02
C ALA A 189 14.23 2.04 -10.20
N SER A 190 13.16 2.23 -9.42
CA SER A 190 11.95 1.40 -9.54
C SER A 190 11.22 1.69 -10.85
N ALA A 191 11.14 2.96 -11.25
CA ALA A 191 10.55 3.39 -12.51
C ALA A 191 11.27 2.77 -13.72
N LYS A 192 12.60 2.86 -13.78
CA LYS A 192 13.41 2.23 -14.84
C LYS A 192 13.23 0.71 -14.87
N TYR A 193 13.22 0.08 -13.70
CA TYR A 193 12.98 -1.37 -13.62
C TYR A 193 11.60 -1.74 -14.17
N TYR A 194 10.56 -0.99 -13.78
CA TYR A 194 9.20 -1.18 -14.25
C TYR A 194 9.07 -0.97 -15.76
N VAL A 195 9.64 0.11 -16.31
CA VAL A 195 9.61 0.36 -17.77
C VAL A 195 10.35 -0.73 -18.54
N ALA A 196 11.52 -1.16 -18.07
CA ALA A 196 12.36 -2.12 -18.79
C ALA A 196 11.84 -3.57 -18.73
N ARG A 197 11.28 -3.99 -17.58
CA ARG A 197 10.88 -5.39 -17.34
C ARG A 197 9.38 -5.58 -17.18
N GLY A 198 8.65 -4.49 -16.98
CA GLY A 198 7.21 -4.50 -16.73
C GLY A 198 6.84 -5.39 -15.54
N LEU A 199 5.65 -5.96 -15.66
CA LEU A 199 5.12 -6.97 -14.73
C LEU A 199 5.48 -8.40 -15.15
N ALA A 200 6.16 -8.58 -16.27
CA ALA A 200 6.37 -9.89 -16.89
C ALA A 200 7.17 -10.83 -15.97
N THR A 201 8.26 -10.33 -15.38
CA THR A 201 9.12 -11.10 -14.46
C THR A 201 8.39 -11.52 -13.18
N LEU A 202 7.48 -10.67 -12.69
CA LEU A 202 6.65 -10.96 -11.52
C LEU A 202 5.63 -12.06 -11.83
N VAL A 203 4.96 -11.97 -12.98
CA VAL A 203 3.94 -12.92 -13.41
C VAL A 203 4.53 -14.30 -13.73
N SER A 204 5.73 -14.34 -14.32
CA SER A 204 6.42 -15.60 -14.61
C SER A 204 7.02 -16.27 -13.36
N SER A 205 7.03 -15.60 -12.20
CA SER A 205 7.64 -16.13 -10.98
C SER A 205 6.80 -17.27 -10.38
N PRO A 206 7.35 -18.49 -10.21
CA PRO A 206 6.61 -19.61 -9.62
C PRO A 206 6.25 -19.37 -8.16
N ASN A 207 7.04 -18.58 -7.42
CA ASN A 207 6.80 -18.27 -6.00
C ASN A 207 5.69 -17.21 -5.80
N LEU A 208 5.40 -16.43 -6.84
CA LEU A 208 4.32 -15.45 -6.86
C LEU A 208 3.07 -15.97 -7.57
N SER A 209 3.15 -17.12 -8.24
CA SER A 209 2.01 -17.75 -8.92
C SER A 209 0.84 -17.98 -7.95
N LEU A 210 -0.38 -17.77 -8.45
CA LEU A 210 -1.57 -18.07 -7.67
C LEU A 210 -1.74 -19.58 -7.56
N ARG A 211 -1.53 -20.13 -6.37
CA ARG A 211 -1.86 -21.52 -6.04
C ARG A 211 -3.19 -21.56 -5.32
N ARG A 212 -4.16 -22.28 -5.88
CA ARG A 212 -5.48 -22.48 -5.28
C ARG A 212 -5.55 -23.85 -4.61
N GLY A 213 -6.24 -23.97 -3.48
CA GLY A 213 -6.32 -25.24 -2.78
C GLY A 213 -7.11 -25.16 -1.49
N VAL A 214 -8.18 -25.95 -1.38
CA VAL A 214 -8.94 -26.15 -0.14
C VAL A 214 -8.98 -27.61 0.24
N GLY A 215 -9.12 -27.88 1.54
CA GLY A 215 -9.03 -29.23 2.08
C GLY A 215 -9.68 -29.39 3.45
N ILE A 216 -10.17 -30.60 3.74
CA ILE A 216 -10.69 -30.93 5.08
C ILE A 216 -9.50 -31.17 6.00
N ALA A 217 -9.22 -30.20 6.88
CA ALA A 217 -8.14 -30.27 7.85
C ALA A 217 -8.47 -31.25 8.99
N ALA A 218 -9.66 -31.10 9.59
CA ALA A 218 -10.08 -31.92 10.72
C ALA A 218 -11.59 -32.21 10.71
N VAL A 219 -11.95 -33.32 11.35
CA VAL A 219 -13.34 -33.70 11.62
C VAL A 219 -13.41 -34.11 13.09
N SER A 220 -14.32 -33.50 13.84
CA SER A 220 -14.69 -33.88 15.20
C SER A 220 -16.09 -34.46 15.20
N VAL A 221 -16.35 -35.41 16.12
CA VAL A 221 -17.66 -36.05 16.26
C VAL A 221 -17.95 -36.15 17.76
N ASN A 222 -19.05 -35.56 18.22
CA ASN A 222 -19.48 -35.60 19.63
C ASN A 222 -20.68 -36.54 19.74
N PRO A 223 -20.68 -37.55 20.66
CA PRO A 223 -19.78 -37.75 21.81
C PRO A 223 -18.60 -38.71 21.61
N SER A 224 -18.03 -38.81 20.41
CA SER A 224 -16.82 -39.62 20.20
C SER A 224 -15.60 -38.93 20.85
N PRO A 225 -14.88 -39.58 21.78
CA PRO A 225 -13.63 -39.05 22.29
C PRO A 225 -12.52 -39.36 21.28
N LEU A 226 -11.88 -38.32 20.73
CA LEU A 226 -10.69 -38.34 19.87
C LEU A 226 -10.95 -38.72 18.38
N PRO A 227 -10.14 -38.19 17.44
CA PRO A 227 -10.40 -38.34 16.01
C PRO A 227 -10.30 -39.82 15.63
N ALA A 228 -11.45 -40.45 15.39
CA ALA A 228 -11.46 -41.84 14.97
C ALA A 228 -10.56 -42.00 13.73
N GLY A 229 -9.69 -43.01 13.77
CA GLY A 229 -8.81 -43.36 12.65
C GLY A 229 -9.61 -43.47 11.35
N ALA A 230 -8.92 -43.24 10.23
CA ALA A 230 -9.56 -43.27 8.92
C ALA A 230 -10.39 -44.56 8.73
N GLY A 231 -11.69 -44.41 8.46
CA GLY A 231 -12.56 -45.48 7.99
C GLY A 231 -13.68 -45.93 8.92
N VAL A 232 -13.54 -45.90 10.25
CA VAL A 232 -14.60 -46.37 11.17
C VAL A 232 -14.78 -45.45 12.39
N LEU A 233 -16.01 -44.98 12.61
CA LEU A 233 -16.45 -44.21 13.78
C LEU A 233 -17.25 -45.13 14.70
N LEU A 234 -16.71 -45.43 15.88
CA LEU A 234 -17.43 -46.13 16.95
C LEU A 234 -18.05 -45.10 17.87
N LEU A 235 -19.37 -45.17 18.03
CA LEU A 235 -20.14 -44.21 18.81
C LEU A 235 -20.95 -44.94 19.89
N PRO A 236 -21.10 -44.34 21.09
CA PRO A 236 -21.98 -44.88 22.12
C PRO A 236 -23.44 -44.87 21.63
N PRO A 237 -24.35 -45.64 22.27
CA PRO A 237 -25.76 -45.66 21.90
C PRO A 237 -26.40 -44.30 22.20
N VAL A 238 -26.45 -43.41 21.21
CA VAL A 238 -27.05 -42.08 21.29
C VAL A 238 -28.10 -41.88 20.22
N THR A 239 -29.03 -40.97 20.50
CA THR A 239 -30.12 -40.61 19.57
C THR A 239 -29.73 -39.48 18.61
N THR A 240 -28.66 -38.74 18.93
CA THR A 240 -28.13 -37.68 18.08
C THR A 240 -26.60 -37.62 18.12
N VAL A 241 -26.01 -37.16 17.02
CA VAL A 241 -24.58 -36.93 16.87
C VAL A 241 -24.33 -35.54 16.32
N GLN A 242 -23.35 -34.84 16.87
CA GLN A 242 -22.86 -33.56 16.33
C GLN A 242 -21.52 -33.77 15.62
N ILE A 243 -21.37 -33.15 14.45
CA ILE A 243 -20.15 -33.26 13.64
C ILE A 243 -19.54 -31.86 13.51
N GLY A 244 -18.28 -31.67 13.86
CA GLY A 244 -17.55 -30.43 13.57
C GLY A 244 -16.58 -30.66 12.43
N ILE A 245 -16.52 -29.76 11.45
CA ILE A 245 -15.64 -29.92 10.28
C ILE A 245 -14.81 -28.65 10.11
N SER A 246 -13.48 -28.78 10.17
CA SER A 246 -12.57 -27.70 9.86
C SER A 246 -12.08 -27.83 8.42
N VAL A 247 -12.28 -26.78 7.64
CA VAL A 247 -11.77 -26.65 6.27
C VAL A 247 -10.69 -25.59 6.24
N GLU A 248 -9.59 -25.88 5.57
CA GLU A 248 -8.44 -25.00 5.42
C GLU A 248 -8.30 -24.55 3.97
N ASN A 249 -8.01 -23.26 3.80
CA ASN A 249 -7.61 -22.66 2.54
C ASN A 249 -6.09 -22.55 2.50
N THR A 250 -5.45 -23.37 1.68
CA THR A 250 -3.98 -23.33 1.46
C THR A 250 -3.55 -22.26 0.47
N ALA A 251 -4.50 -21.52 -0.11
CA ALA A 251 -4.25 -20.49 -1.10
C ALA A 251 -4.13 -19.10 -0.48
N PHE A 252 -3.27 -18.27 -1.07
CA PHE A 252 -3.18 -16.85 -0.74
C PHE A 252 -4.14 -16.01 -1.61
N VAL A 253 -5.43 -16.39 -1.58
CA VAL A 253 -6.58 -15.70 -2.20
C VAL A 253 -7.85 -16.14 -1.49
N GLU A 254 -8.90 -15.32 -1.54
CA GLU A 254 -10.23 -15.72 -1.09
C GLU A 254 -10.79 -16.87 -1.93
N GLN A 255 -11.36 -17.88 -1.27
CA GLN A 255 -11.91 -19.06 -1.94
C GLN A 255 -13.31 -19.38 -1.43
N PRO A 256 -14.33 -19.45 -2.31
CA PRO A 256 -15.62 -19.98 -1.91
C PRO A 256 -15.49 -21.48 -1.65
N VAL A 257 -16.07 -21.93 -0.55
CA VAL A 257 -16.11 -23.33 -0.16
C VAL A 257 -17.55 -23.71 0.14
N THR A 258 -17.96 -24.85 -0.41
CA THR A 258 -19.22 -25.48 -0.07
C THR A 258 -18.96 -26.85 0.52
N LEU A 259 -19.48 -27.07 1.72
CA LEU A 259 -19.42 -28.32 2.45
C LEU A 259 -20.72 -29.10 2.21
N HIS A 260 -20.58 -30.36 1.80
CA HIS A 260 -21.68 -31.31 1.69
C HIS A 260 -21.46 -32.46 2.65
N ILE A 261 -22.47 -32.74 3.46
CA ILE A 261 -22.45 -33.83 4.44
C ILE A 261 -23.64 -34.72 4.18
N SER A 262 -23.39 -36.02 4.10
CA SER A 262 -24.43 -37.03 3.95
C SER A 262 -24.21 -38.13 4.98
N PHE A 263 -25.26 -38.41 5.75
CA PHE A 263 -25.34 -39.51 6.69
C PHE A 263 -26.38 -40.50 6.17
N VAL A 264 -25.90 -41.67 5.73
CA VAL A 264 -26.72 -42.72 5.11
C VAL A 264 -26.78 -43.92 6.07
N PRO A 265 -27.83 -44.03 6.89
CA PRO A 265 -28.05 -45.22 7.71
C PRO A 265 -28.40 -46.44 6.86
N THR A 266 -28.05 -47.64 7.31
CA THR A 266 -28.39 -48.90 6.62
C THR A 266 -29.88 -49.26 6.70
N SER A 267 -30.58 -48.74 7.71
CA SER A 267 -31.97 -49.10 8.04
C SER A 267 -32.91 -47.90 8.12
N GLY A 268 -32.48 -46.71 7.65
CA GLY A 268 -33.20 -45.46 7.87
C GLY A 268 -33.16 -44.50 6.69
N VAL A 269 -33.65 -43.28 6.92
CA VAL A 269 -33.68 -42.20 5.92
C VAL A 269 -32.32 -41.50 5.86
N THR A 270 -31.85 -41.22 4.64
CA THR A 270 -30.63 -40.43 4.43
C THR A 270 -30.83 -39.00 4.91
N GLN A 271 -29.90 -38.52 5.74
CA GLN A 271 -29.84 -37.14 6.21
C GLN A 271 -28.72 -36.42 5.48
N SER A 272 -28.96 -35.22 4.96
CA SER A 272 -27.94 -34.45 4.26
C SER A 272 -28.02 -32.97 4.59
N GLN A 273 -26.85 -32.31 4.60
CA GLN A 273 -26.73 -30.89 4.88
C GLN A 273 -25.70 -30.28 3.95
N THR A 274 -25.96 -29.04 3.52
CA THR A 274 -25.03 -28.25 2.71
C THR A 274 -24.81 -26.90 3.37
N MET A 275 -23.55 -26.48 3.47
CA MET A 275 -23.16 -25.21 4.07
C MET A 275 -22.14 -24.53 3.15
N SER A 276 -22.07 -23.20 3.16
CA SER A 276 -21.10 -22.46 2.34
C SER A 276 -20.45 -21.34 3.13
N ALA A 277 -19.19 -21.06 2.83
CA ALA A 277 -18.43 -19.96 3.42
C ALA A 277 -17.41 -19.42 2.42
N LEU A 278 -17.03 -18.16 2.56
CA LEU A 278 -15.88 -17.57 1.87
C LEU A 278 -14.68 -17.61 2.81
N LEU A 279 -13.65 -18.38 2.45
CA LEU A 279 -12.43 -18.49 3.27
C LEU A 279 -11.43 -17.43 2.80
N GLY A 280 -10.93 -16.64 3.75
CA GLY A 280 -9.85 -15.69 3.52
C GLY A 280 -8.51 -16.37 3.14
N PRO A 281 -7.53 -15.60 2.64
CA PRO A 281 -6.21 -16.11 2.29
C PRO A 281 -5.53 -16.84 3.45
N LEU A 282 -5.04 -18.06 3.24
CA LEU A 282 -4.42 -18.89 4.28
C LEU A 282 -5.28 -19.07 5.55
N GLY A 283 -6.61 -18.93 5.40
CA GLY A 283 -7.56 -19.03 6.50
C GLY A 283 -8.10 -20.44 6.72
N ALA A 284 -8.68 -20.66 7.89
CA ALA A 284 -9.46 -21.85 8.20
C ALA A 284 -10.87 -21.46 8.64
N TYR A 285 -11.83 -22.34 8.41
CA TYR A 285 -13.21 -22.15 8.83
C TYR A 285 -13.78 -23.44 9.41
N ALA A 286 -14.45 -23.31 10.55
CA ALA A 286 -15.11 -24.43 11.23
C ALA A 286 -16.61 -24.40 10.92
N PHE A 287 -17.08 -25.43 10.22
CA PHE A 287 -18.50 -25.70 10.00
C PHE A 287 -19.05 -26.52 11.16
N VAL A 288 -20.18 -26.07 11.70
CA VAL A 288 -20.95 -26.78 12.71
C VAL A 288 -22.36 -27.02 12.14
N PRO A 289 -22.60 -28.16 11.48
CA PRO A 289 -23.89 -28.56 10.96
C PRO A 289 -24.87 -28.87 12.09
N ASN A 290 -26.15 -28.98 11.73
CA ASN A 290 -27.19 -29.44 12.64
C ASN A 290 -26.95 -30.90 13.04
N LEU A 291 -27.54 -31.30 14.16
CA LEU A 291 -27.47 -32.66 14.68
C LEU A 291 -28.03 -33.68 13.68
N PHE A 292 -27.39 -34.85 13.61
CA PHE A 292 -27.88 -36.01 12.87
C PHE A 292 -28.58 -36.97 13.82
N HIS A 293 -29.76 -37.46 13.46
CA HIS A 293 -30.50 -38.45 14.22
C HIS A 293 -29.94 -39.85 13.99
N THR A 294 -29.87 -40.65 15.05
CA THR A 294 -29.29 -41.99 15.04
C THR A 294 -30.06 -42.97 15.92
N LEU A 295 -29.92 -44.27 15.63
CA LEU A 295 -30.53 -45.35 16.40
C LEU A 295 -29.46 -46.23 17.08
N ALA A 296 -29.81 -46.86 18.21
CA ALA A 296 -28.95 -47.84 18.85
C ALA A 296 -28.72 -49.05 17.92
N SER A 297 -27.53 -49.64 17.97
CA SER A 297 -27.09 -50.73 17.07
C SER A 297 -27.08 -50.39 15.57
N GLU A 298 -27.31 -49.14 15.17
CA GLU A 298 -27.34 -48.71 13.79
C GLU A 298 -25.94 -48.70 13.15
N ARG A 299 -25.91 -49.04 11.86
CA ARG A 299 -24.74 -48.84 11.00
C ARG A 299 -25.08 -47.77 9.99
N ALA A 300 -24.14 -46.87 9.73
CA ALA A 300 -24.33 -45.81 8.75
C ALA A 300 -23.03 -45.48 8.02
N ARG A 301 -23.16 -44.76 6.92
CA ARG A 301 -22.04 -44.18 6.20
C ARG A 301 -22.12 -42.66 6.28
N LEU A 302 -21.11 -42.04 6.88
CA LEU A 302 -20.93 -40.60 6.88
C LEU A 302 -19.97 -40.23 5.75
N THR A 303 -20.41 -39.37 4.84
CA THR A 303 -19.58 -38.83 3.76
C THR A 303 -19.55 -37.32 3.86
N ILE A 304 -18.35 -36.76 3.96
CA ILE A 304 -18.08 -35.34 4.04
C ILE A 304 -17.31 -34.97 2.78
N THR A 305 -17.82 -34.03 1.99
CA THR A 305 -17.22 -33.61 0.72
C THR A 305 -17.18 -32.09 0.64
N ILE A 306 -16.06 -31.53 0.14
CA ILE A 306 -15.93 -30.10 -0.11
C ILE A 306 -15.81 -29.78 -1.60
N SER A 307 -16.55 -28.76 -2.04
CA SER A 307 -16.56 -28.19 -3.38
C SER A 307 -16.24 -26.68 -3.34
N GLY A 308 -16.10 -26.03 -4.51
CA GLY A 308 -15.89 -24.57 -4.61
C GLY A 308 -14.49 -24.12 -5.06
N ALA A 309 -13.42 -24.83 -4.67
CA ALA A 309 -12.06 -24.58 -5.14
C ALA A 309 -11.29 -25.88 -5.45
N PRO A 310 -10.12 -25.81 -6.14
CA PRO A 310 -9.26 -26.98 -6.37
C PRO A 310 -8.77 -27.65 -5.07
N ALA A 311 -8.33 -28.91 -5.15
CA ALA A 311 -7.79 -29.63 -4.00
C ALA A 311 -6.47 -29.00 -3.53
N GLY A 312 -6.32 -28.76 -2.23
CA GLY A 312 -5.03 -28.45 -1.63
C GLY A 312 -4.09 -29.66 -1.65
N GLY A 313 -2.79 -29.42 -1.84
CA GLY A 313 -1.80 -30.51 -1.76
C GLY A 313 -1.79 -31.12 -0.36
N GLY A 314 -1.89 -32.45 -0.28
CA GLY A 314 -1.86 -33.17 1.00
C GLY A 314 -3.14 -33.11 1.84
N LEU A 315 -4.20 -32.44 1.37
CA LEU A 315 -5.47 -32.37 2.10
C LEU A 315 -6.60 -33.11 1.37
N PRO A 316 -7.40 -33.93 2.09
CA PRO A 316 -8.50 -34.65 1.48
C PRO A 316 -9.69 -33.72 1.17
N ARG A 317 -10.31 -33.90 0.00
CA ARG A 317 -11.58 -33.25 -0.35
C ARG A 317 -12.81 -34.02 0.11
N THR A 318 -12.64 -35.32 0.28
CA THR A 318 -13.69 -36.22 0.71
C THR A 318 -13.15 -37.05 1.85
N ARG A 319 -13.91 -37.12 2.94
CA ARG A 319 -13.69 -38.09 4.01
C ARG A 319 -14.93 -38.96 4.14
N THR A 320 -14.72 -40.26 4.22
CA THR A 320 -15.80 -41.23 4.42
C THR A 320 -15.52 -42.04 5.67
N TYR A 321 -16.55 -42.22 6.49
CA TYR A 321 -16.50 -42.99 7.72
C TYR A 321 -17.64 -44.00 7.74
N GLN A 322 -17.35 -45.23 8.14
CA GLN A 322 -18.35 -46.20 8.55
C GLN A 322 -18.71 -45.93 10.01
N VAL A 323 -19.92 -45.48 10.27
CA VAL A 323 -20.42 -45.26 11.62
C VAL A 323 -21.03 -46.56 12.14
N LYS A 324 -20.62 -46.98 13.33
CA LYS A 324 -21.19 -48.11 14.04
C LYS A 324 -21.58 -47.65 15.44
N MET A 325 -22.88 -47.69 15.71
CA MET A 325 -23.41 -47.45 17.03
C MET A 325 -23.28 -48.72 17.86
N SER A 326 -22.78 -48.58 19.09
CA SER A 326 -22.81 -49.67 20.05
C SER A 326 -24.26 -50.10 20.34
N PRO A 327 -24.49 -51.38 20.67
CA PRO A 327 -25.78 -51.81 21.19
C PRO A 327 -26.13 -51.03 22.44
N SER A 328 -27.42 -50.73 22.65
CA SER A 328 -27.88 -50.15 23.91
C SER A 328 -27.44 -51.06 25.06
N GLY A 329 -26.73 -50.52 26.04
CA GLY A 329 -26.26 -51.25 27.23
C GLY A 329 -27.36 -51.69 28.20
N ASN A 330 -28.59 -51.89 27.72
CA ASN A 330 -29.64 -52.55 28.47
C ASN A 330 -29.53 -54.06 28.19
N GLY A 331 -28.58 -54.69 28.88
CA GLY A 331 -28.43 -56.14 29.00
C GLY A 331 -28.03 -56.46 30.43
#